data_AF-A0A8D8FHZ7-F1
#
_entry.id   AF-A0A8D8FHZ7-F1
#
_cell.length_a   1.000
_cell.length_b   1.000
_cell.length_c   1.000
_cell.angle_alpha   90.00
_cell.angle_beta   90.00
_cell.angle_gamma   90.00
#
_symmetry.space_group_name_H-M   'P 1'
#
loop_
_entity.id
_entity.type
_entity.pdbx_description
1 polymer ?
#
loop_
_entity_poly.entity_id
_entity_poly.type
_entity_poly.pdbx_seq_one_letter_code
_entity_poly.pdbx_strand_id
1 'polypeptide(L)'
;HFSVSSPRPYAPNMIEVGGIQVEKPKALPEDLQKYLDEAEHGVIYFCMGSNLKSKFFPAEKRNAFLKVFSKLKERVLWKFEDETLPNQPDNVKIQAWMPQNDILAHPKVKLFITHGGLLGTSESLTHGKPMIGIPIFGDQMMNVEKGVRAGYSYLLDYDEITEESVSKAINTVLGNPSYTKTAQLISHRFRDRPLTAQQTAVYWVEYVIRHGGAPHLRSPAMDLSLIQYHLLDVYGVLIIFAIASIWLIMYTVRILLRKIIKPNKSKGSKKKRS
;
A
#
# COMPACT_ATOMS: atom_id res chain seq x y z
N HIS A 1 -1.10 -4.96 6.31
CA HIS A 1 -0.74 -5.38 7.66
C HIS A 1 -0.83 -4.17 8.56
N PHE A 2 -1.66 -4.23 9.59
CA PHE A 2 -1.94 -3.11 10.50
C PHE A 2 -0.69 -2.42 11.08
N SER A 3 0.45 -3.11 11.19
CA SER A 3 1.70 -2.50 11.70
C SER A 3 2.31 -1.44 10.76
N VAL A 4 1.89 -1.37 9.51
CA VAL A 4 2.41 -0.44 8.48
C VAL A 4 1.33 0.29 7.69
N SER A 5 0.06 0.01 7.98
CA SER A 5 -1.09 0.63 7.32
C SER A 5 -1.97 1.34 8.34
N SER A 6 -2.69 2.36 7.89
CA SER A 6 -3.68 3.03 8.73
C SER A 6 -4.77 2.05 9.21
N PRO A 7 -5.25 2.19 10.45
CA PRO A 7 -6.39 1.41 10.96
C PRO A 7 -7.61 1.57 10.06
N ARG A 8 -8.28 0.45 9.76
CA ARG A 8 -9.54 0.41 9.01
C ARG A 8 -10.36 -0.82 9.38
N PRO A 9 -11.70 -0.76 9.32
CA PRO A 9 -12.53 -1.91 9.58
C PRO A 9 -12.33 -2.96 8.48
N TYR A 10 -12.18 -4.21 8.90
CA TYR A 10 -12.14 -5.38 8.03
C TYR A 10 -13.47 -6.12 8.13
N ALA A 11 -14.02 -6.56 7.01
CA ALA A 11 -15.08 -7.56 7.04
C ALA A 11 -14.51 -8.90 7.55
N PRO A 12 -15.33 -9.75 8.22
CA PRO A 12 -14.85 -11.02 8.76
C PRO A 12 -14.19 -11.97 7.75
N ASN A 13 -14.50 -11.81 6.46
CA ASN A 13 -13.91 -12.57 5.35
C ASN A 13 -12.60 -11.97 4.80
N MET A 14 -12.07 -10.89 5.36
CA MET A 14 -10.81 -10.27 4.91
C MET A 14 -9.70 -10.55 5.92
N ILE A 15 -8.84 -11.52 5.59
CA ILE A 15 -7.77 -12.00 6.47
C ILE A 15 -6.41 -11.47 6.00
N GLU A 16 -5.69 -10.79 6.89
CA GLU A 16 -4.35 -10.27 6.57
C GLU A 16 -3.29 -11.38 6.62
N VAL A 17 -2.70 -11.70 5.47
CA VAL A 17 -1.56 -12.64 5.33
C VAL A 17 -0.32 -11.93 4.78
N GLY A 18 -0.14 -10.65 5.13
CA GLY A 18 1.01 -9.87 4.70
C GLY A 18 2.33 -10.51 5.14
N GLY A 19 3.31 -10.56 4.23
CA GLY A 19 4.60 -11.21 4.46
C GLY A 19 4.62 -12.72 4.17
N ILE A 20 3.58 -13.27 3.53
CA ILE A 20 3.51 -14.70 3.19
C ILE A 20 4.70 -15.21 2.37
N GLN A 21 5.27 -14.35 1.52
CA GLN A 21 6.43 -14.65 0.69
C GLN A 21 7.76 -14.69 1.47
N VAL A 22 7.78 -14.16 2.70
CA VAL A 22 9.01 -14.06 3.48
C VAL A 22 9.26 -15.39 4.17
N GLU A 23 10.15 -16.19 3.58
CA GLU A 23 10.54 -17.48 4.12
C GLU A 23 11.51 -17.34 5.30
N LYS A 24 11.66 -18.43 6.07
CA LYS A 24 12.75 -18.52 7.04
C LYS A 24 14.09 -18.38 6.30
N PRO A 25 15.01 -17.52 6.77
CA PRO A 25 16.30 -17.34 6.11
C PRO A 25 17.08 -18.64 5.98
N LYS A 26 17.70 -18.85 4.83
CA LYS A 26 18.60 -19.96 4.53
C LYS A 26 20.06 -19.50 4.64
N ALA A 27 20.99 -20.45 4.66
CA ALA A 27 22.40 -20.14 4.63
C ALA A 27 22.76 -19.45 3.31
N LEU A 28 23.56 -18.39 3.38
CA LEU A 28 24.07 -17.69 2.20
C LEU A 28 25.16 -18.52 1.50
N PRO A 29 25.33 -18.36 0.18
CA PRO A 29 26.53 -18.81 -0.52
C PRO A 29 27.79 -18.32 0.18
N GLU A 30 28.83 -19.16 0.21
CA GLU A 30 30.03 -18.96 1.03
C GLU A 30 30.75 -17.63 0.72
N ASP A 31 30.76 -17.23 -0.56
CA ASP A 31 31.37 -16.00 -1.03
C ASP A 31 30.59 -14.74 -0.60
N LEU A 32 29.27 -14.84 -0.46
CA LEU A 32 28.41 -13.78 0.06
C LEU A 32 28.49 -13.73 1.59
N GLN A 33 28.43 -14.88 2.25
CA GLN A 33 28.54 -14.99 3.71
C GLN A 33 29.85 -14.34 4.19
N LYS A 34 30.99 -14.75 3.61
CA LYS A 34 32.30 -14.17 3.92
C LYS A 34 32.35 -12.66 3.66
N TYR A 35 31.79 -12.20 2.53
CA TYR A 35 31.77 -10.78 2.20
C TYR A 35 30.96 -9.94 3.22
N LEU A 36 29.87 -10.48 3.75
CA LEU A 36 29.05 -9.81 4.77
C LEU A 36 29.69 -9.88 6.16
N ASP A 37 30.27 -11.02 6.55
CA ASP A 37 30.84 -11.24 7.88
C ASP A 37 32.06 -10.35 8.15
N GLU A 38 32.95 -10.23 7.17
CA GLU A 38 34.14 -9.40 7.23
C GLU A 38 33.84 -7.88 7.15
N ALA A 39 32.58 -7.49 6.96
CA ALA A 39 32.19 -6.08 6.94
C ALA A 39 32.20 -5.50 8.36
N GLU A 40 33.34 -4.94 8.78
CA GLU A 40 33.51 -4.33 10.10
C GLU A 40 32.48 -3.21 10.35
N HIS A 41 32.34 -2.31 9.38
CA HIS A 41 31.42 -1.17 9.46
C HIS A 41 30.00 -1.49 8.99
N GLY A 42 29.71 -2.73 8.61
CA GLY A 42 28.40 -3.16 8.10
C GLY A 42 28.25 -3.02 6.59
N VAL A 43 27.04 -3.35 6.12
CA VAL A 43 26.74 -3.52 4.69
C VAL A 43 25.50 -2.73 4.30
N ILE A 44 25.58 -2.08 3.14
CA ILE A 44 24.44 -1.52 2.42
C ILE A 44 24.06 -2.50 1.32
N TYR A 45 22.80 -2.93 1.28
CA TYR A 45 22.28 -3.73 0.18
C TYR A 45 21.51 -2.84 -0.78
N PHE A 46 21.80 -2.89 -2.08
CA PHE A 46 21.13 -2.09 -3.11
C PHE A 46 20.50 -3.01 -4.16
N CYS A 47 19.17 -2.98 -4.27
CA CYS A 47 18.41 -3.75 -5.24
C CYS A 47 17.17 -2.99 -5.76
N MET A 48 17.13 -2.77 -7.08
CA MET A 48 15.99 -2.15 -7.77
C MET A 48 14.92 -3.17 -8.21
N GLY A 49 15.02 -4.43 -7.76
CA GLY A 49 14.12 -5.50 -8.14
C GLY A 49 14.47 -6.16 -9.48
N SER A 50 13.53 -6.90 -10.06
CA SER A 50 13.72 -7.63 -11.33
C SER A 50 13.29 -6.83 -12.56
N ASN A 51 12.30 -5.94 -12.40
CA ASN A 51 11.73 -5.16 -13.50
C ASN A 51 12.58 -3.91 -13.80
N LEU A 52 13.12 -3.28 -12.76
CA LEU A 52 14.04 -2.14 -12.90
C LEU A 52 15.45 -2.66 -12.77
N LYS A 53 16.08 -2.94 -13.90
CA LYS A 53 17.45 -3.43 -13.94
C LYS A 53 18.41 -2.27 -13.67
N SER A 54 19.27 -2.41 -12.66
CA SER A 54 20.24 -1.38 -12.28
C SER A 54 21.21 -1.04 -13.41
N LYS A 55 21.46 -1.97 -14.34
CA LYS A 55 22.29 -1.68 -15.52
C LYS A 55 21.77 -0.58 -16.43
N PHE A 56 20.46 -0.32 -16.40
CA PHE A 56 19.84 0.73 -17.20
C PHE A 56 19.88 2.11 -16.53
N PHE A 57 20.51 2.24 -15.36
CA PHE A 57 20.75 3.55 -14.78
C PHE A 57 21.58 4.40 -15.75
N PRO A 58 21.13 5.64 -16.06
CA PRO A 58 21.97 6.60 -16.76
C PRO A 58 23.33 6.74 -16.09
N ALA A 59 24.37 6.92 -16.88
CA ALA A 59 25.75 6.95 -16.38
C ALA A 59 25.95 8.00 -15.29
N GLU A 60 25.29 9.16 -15.42
CA GLU A 60 25.29 10.23 -14.41
C GLU A 60 24.79 9.74 -13.04
N LYS A 61 23.56 9.18 -13.00
CA LYS A 61 22.95 8.67 -11.77
C LYS A 61 23.74 7.51 -11.18
N ARG A 62 24.21 6.58 -12.02
CA ARG A 62 25.07 5.47 -11.58
C ARG A 62 26.36 5.99 -10.95
N ASN A 63 27.03 6.93 -11.60
CA ASN A 63 28.28 7.51 -11.10
C ASN A 63 28.06 8.32 -9.81
N ALA A 64 26.90 8.95 -9.61
CA ALA A 64 26.55 9.59 -8.35
C ALA A 64 26.58 8.59 -7.18
N PHE A 65 25.97 7.41 -7.34
CA PHE A 65 26.06 6.34 -6.33
C PHE A 65 27.49 5.86 -6.12
N LEU A 66 28.23 5.55 -7.19
CA LEU A 66 29.60 5.03 -7.07
C LEU A 66 30.55 5.99 -6.35
N LYS A 67 30.46 7.30 -6.64
CA LYS A 67 31.26 8.34 -5.98
C LYS A 67 30.95 8.46 -4.50
N VAL A 68 29.70 8.26 -4.09
CA VAL A 68 29.34 8.23 -2.67
C VAL A 68 29.83 6.94 -2.03
N PHE A 69 29.55 5.79 -2.66
CA PHE A 69 29.95 4.48 -2.16
C PHE A 69 31.46 4.38 -1.94
N SER A 70 32.29 4.91 -2.85
CA SER A 70 33.74 4.89 -2.71
C SER A 70 34.27 5.64 -1.47
N LYS A 71 33.46 6.51 -0.87
CA LYS A 71 33.82 7.29 0.34
C LYS A 71 33.27 6.65 1.63
N LEU A 72 32.44 5.61 1.51
CA LEU A 72 31.86 4.92 2.66
C LEU A 72 32.83 3.92 3.25
N LYS A 73 32.68 3.68 4.56
CA LYS A 73 33.42 2.61 5.25
C LYS A 73 32.67 1.28 5.17
N GLU A 74 31.37 1.34 4.97
CA GLU A 74 30.49 0.20 4.71
C GLU A 74 30.85 -0.48 3.39
N ARG A 75 30.68 -1.80 3.36
CA ARG A 75 30.64 -2.55 2.10
C ARG A 75 29.29 -2.35 1.43
N VAL A 76 29.25 -2.35 0.10
CA VAL A 76 28.02 -2.21 -0.68
C VAL A 76 27.82 -3.44 -1.54
N LEU A 77 26.72 -4.13 -1.33
CA LEU A 77 26.29 -5.23 -2.17
C LEU A 77 25.20 -4.73 -3.11
N TRP A 78 25.50 -4.64 -4.41
CA TRP A 78 24.59 -4.08 -5.40
C TRP A 78 24.16 -5.15 -6.40
N LYS A 79 22.86 -5.48 -6.43
CA LYS A 79 22.30 -6.28 -7.52
C LYS A 79 22.43 -5.51 -8.84
N PHE A 80 23.25 -6.03 -9.75
CA PHE A 80 23.55 -5.39 -11.03
C PHE A 80 23.65 -6.46 -12.11
N GLU A 81 22.95 -6.28 -13.22
CA GLU A 81 22.69 -7.37 -14.18
C GLU A 81 23.82 -7.67 -15.16
N ASP A 82 24.78 -6.75 -15.33
CA ASP A 82 25.97 -6.99 -16.13
C ASP A 82 27.13 -7.50 -15.26
N GLU A 83 28.08 -8.22 -15.87
CA GLU A 83 29.22 -8.83 -15.18
C GLU A 83 30.25 -7.81 -14.67
N THR A 84 30.24 -6.60 -15.24
CA THR A 84 31.16 -5.53 -14.89
C THR A 84 30.41 -4.24 -14.63
N LEU A 85 30.94 -3.45 -13.70
CA LEU A 85 30.43 -2.12 -13.37
C LEU A 85 31.52 -1.09 -13.66
N PRO A 86 31.30 -0.16 -14.61
CA PRO A 86 32.27 0.89 -14.89
C PRO A 86 32.53 1.74 -13.64
N ASN A 87 33.81 1.99 -13.33
CA ASN A 87 34.26 2.74 -12.15
C ASN A 87 33.83 2.11 -10.80
N GLN A 88 33.73 0.78 -10.73
CA GLN A 88 33.42 0.06 -9.49
C GLN A 88 34.47 0.32 -8.40
N PRO A 89 34.07 0.88 -7.25
CA PRO A 89 34.95 1.01 -6.08
C PRO A 89 35.23 -0.35 -5.41
N ASP A 90 36.35 -0.46 -4.72
CA ASP A 90 36.79 -1.70 -4.04
C ASP A 90 35.80 -2.22 -2.99
N ASN A 91 35.06 -1.31 -2.34
CA ASN A 91 34.06 -1.67 -1.34
C ASN A 91 32.70 -2.04 -1.94
N VAL A 92 32.55 -2.05 -3.26
CA VAL A 92 31.31 -2.43 -3.95
C VAL A 92 31.47 -3.81 -4.58
N LYS A 93 30.55 -4.73 -4.26
CA LYS A 93 30.41 -6.04 -4.92
C LYS A 93 29.11 -6.08 -5.71
N ILE A 94 29.19 -6.52 -6.98
CA ILE A 94 28.03 -6.70 -7.84
C ILE A 94 27.71 -8.17 -8.09
N GLN A 95 26.44 -8.48 -8.33
CA GLN A 95 25.97 -9.78 -8.81
C GLN A 95 24.60 -9.64 -9.47
N ALA A 96 24.35 -10.39 -10.54
CA ALA A 96 23.08 -10.32 -11.28
C ALA A 96 21.88 -10.88 -10.51
N TRP A 97 22.13 -11.88 -9.64
CA TRP A 97 21.12 -12.51 -8.80
C TRP A 97 21.67 -12.72 -7.40
N MET A 98 20.83 -12.50 -6.38
CA MET A 98 21.22 -12.65 -4.98
C MET A 98 20.02 -13.10 -4.13
N PRO A 99 20.21 -13.90 -3.08
CA PRO A 99 19.16 -14.30 -2.14
C PRO A 99 18.80 -13.14 -1.20
N GLN A 100 17.95 -12.22 -1.69
CA GLN A 100 17.62 -10.95 -1.03
C GLN A 100 17.09 -11.12 0.41
N ASN A 101 16.15 -12.03 0.65
CA ASN A 101 15.62 -12.28 1.99
C ASN A 101 16.71 -12.69 2.98
N ASP A 102 17.63 -13.57 2.56
CA ASP A 102 18.71 -14.09 3.39
C ASP A 102 19.77 -13.02 3.66
N ILE A 103 20.06 -12.18 2.66
CA ILE A 103 20.94 -11.00 2.83
C ILE A 103 20.33 -10.02 3.82
N LEU A 104 19.04 -9.69 3.67
CA LEU A 104 18.34 -8.77 4.57
C LEU A 104 18.24 -9.32 5.99
N ALA A 105 18.22 -10.64 6.18
CA ALA A 105 18.29 -11.27 7.49
C ALA A 105 19.66 -11.13 8.17
N HIS A 106 20.72 -10.86 7.41
CA HIS A 106 22.08 -10.82 7.94
C HIS A 106 22.27 -9.67 8.95
N PRO A 107 22.92 -9.91 10.11
CA PRO A 107 23.08 -8.88 11.16
C PRO A 107 23.92 -7.68 10.70
N LYS A 108 24.89 -7.89 9.80
CA LYS A 108 25.76 -6.82 9.27
C LYS A 108 25.08 -5.90 8.26
N VAL A 109 23.94 -6.28 7.67
CA VAL A 109 23.20 -5.38 6.78
C VAL A 109 22.52 -4.29 7.60
N LYS A 110 22.83 -3.03 7.28
CA LYS A 110 22.37 -1.85 8.02
C LYS A 110 21.32 -1.03 7.28
N LEU A 111 21.32 -1.08 5.96
CA LEU A 111 20.48 -0.26 5.10
C LEU A 111 20.13 -1.02 3.83
N PHE A 112 18.88 -0.89 3.41
CA PHE A 112 18.41 -1.38 2.12
C PHE A 112 18.04 -0.22 1.19
N ILE A 113 18.76 -0.07 0.08
CA ILE A 113 18.40 0.87 -0.99
C ILE A 113 17.55 0.10 -2.00
N THR A 114 16.35 0.59 -2.28
CA THR A 114 15.38 -0.15 -3.10
C THR A 114 14.44 0.75 -3.87
N HIS A 115 13.87 0.24 -4.95
CA HIS A 115 12.78 0.88 -5.68
C HIS A 115 11.46 0.98 -4.89
N GLY A 116 11.32 0.32 -3.73
CA GLY A 116 10.10 0.41 -2.92
C GLY A 116 8.96 -0.53 -3.36
N GLY A 117 9.28 -1.59 -4.11
CA GLY A 117 8.32 -2.67 -4.40
C GLY A 117 7.81 -3.34 -3.11
N LEU A 118 6.54 -3.75 -3.10
CA LEU A 118 5.85 -4.25 -1.90
C LEU A 118 6.55 -5.48 -1.27
N LEU A 119 7.01 -6.42 -2.09
CA LEU A 119 7.63 -7.66 -1.61
C LEU A 119 8.98 -7.39 -0.95
N GLY A 120 9.87 -6.65 -1.60
CA GLY A 120 11.18 -6.29 -1.04
C GLY A 120 11.07 -5.39 0.20
N THR A 121 10.11 -4.47 0.20
CA THR A 121 9.77 -3.66 1.37
C THR A 121 9.34 -4.55 2.54
N SER A 122 8.52 -5.57 2.28
CA SER A 122 8.06 -6.50 3.31
C SER A 122 9.20 -7.38 3.87
N GLU A 123 10.15 -7.80 3.04
CA GLU A 123 11.35 -8.53 3.50
C GLU A 123 12.22 -7.65 4.40
N SER A 124 12.50 -6.40 3.97
CA SER A 124 13.27 -5.43 4.77
C SER A 124 12.61 -5.16 6.12
N LEU A 125 11.28 -4.97 6.12
CA LEU A 125 10.50 -4.78 7.32
C LEU A 125 10.49 -6.01 8.21
N THR A 126 10.41 -7.22 7.63
CA THR A 126 10.45 -8.46 8.42
C THR A 126 11.77 -8.56 9.19
N HIS A 127 12.88 -8.17 8.58
CA HIS A 127 14.21 -8.18 9.20
C HIS A 127 14.61 -6.88 9.90
N GLY A 128 13.70 -5.92 10.00
CA GLY A 128 13.90 -4.67 10.74
C GLY A 128 15.01 -3.78 10.16
N LYS A 129 15.19 -3.80 8.83
CA LYS A 129 16.18 -2.96 8.14
C LYS A 129 15.52 -1.67 7.64
N PRO A 130 16.06 -0.49 7.95
CA PRO A 130 15.58 0.76 7.39
C PRO A 130 15.93 0.85 5.89
N MET A 131 15.25 1.74 5.18
CA MET A 131 15.35 1.82 3.72
C MET A 131 15.62 3.22 3.19
N ILE A 132 16.24 3.29 2.01
CA ILE A 132 16.13 4.42 1.10
C ILE A 132 15.33 3.94 -0.11
N GLY A 133 14.16 4.53 -0.30
CA GLY A 133 13.25 4.22 -1.40
C GLY A 133 13.47 5.15 -2.60
N ILE A 134 13.64 4.57 -3.78
CA ILE A 134 13.80 5.25 -5.08
C ILE A 134 12.65 4.80 -6.01
N PRO A 135 11.42 5.29 -5.79
CA PRO A 135 10.27 4.84 -6.55
C PRO A 135 10.37 5.30 -8.01
N ILE A 136 9.99 4.42 -8.94
CA ILE A 136 9.99 4.71 -10.38
C ILE A 136 8.56 4.69 -10.95
N PHE A 137 7.74 3.68 -10.61
CA PHE A 137 6.39 3.57 -11.16
C PHE A 137 5.44 2.74 -10.29
N GLY A 138 4.15 2.80 -10.61
CA GLY A 138 3.13 1.98 -9.96
C GLY A 138 2.91 2.34 -8.50
N ASP A 139 2.83 1.33 -7.64
CA ASP A 139 2.56 1.46 -6.20
C ASP A 139 3.80 1.82 -5.36
N GLN A 140 4.99 1.86 -5.98
CA GLN A 140 6.28 2.09 -5.31
C GLN A 140 6.29 3.39 -4.50
N MET A 141 5.84 4.49 -5.09
CA MET A 141 5.80 5.80 -4.42
C MET A 141 4.96 5.74 -3.13
N MET A 142 3.76 5.15 -3.22
CA MET A 142 2.89 4.96 -2.06
C MET A 142 3.54 4.08 -0.98
N ASN A 143 4.26 3.02 -1.36
CA ASN A 143 4.94 2.13 -0.41
C ASN A 143 6.08 2.86 0.31
N VAL A 144 6.91 3.62 -0.41
CA VAL A 144 8.01 4.40 0.17
C VAL A 144 7.46 5.50 1.08
N GLU A 145 6.44 6.24 0.64
CA GLU A 145 5.82 7.28 1.47
C GLU A 145 5.24 6.73 2.78
N LYS A 146 4.62 5.53 2.75
CA LYS A 146 4.18 4.87 4.00
C LYS A 146 5.37 4.63 4.93
N GLY A 147 6.52 4.23 4.39
CA GLY A 147 7.74 4.05 5.17
C GLY A 147 8.33 5.34 5.71
N VAL A 148 8.25 6.43 4.94
CA VAL A 148 8.64 7.77 5.39
C VAL A 148 7.75 8.23 6.53
N ARG A 149 6.42 8.16 6.36
CA ARG A 149 5.44 8.53 7.41
C ARG A 149 5.60 7.68 8.67
N ALA A 150 5.93 6.39 8.51
CA ALA A 150 6.17 5.49 9.62
C ALA A 150 7.55 5.69 10.29
N GLY A 151 8.50 6.37 9.63
CA GLY A 151 9.82 6.69 10.19
C GLY A 151 10.92 5.64 9.98
N TYR A 152 10.75 4.70 9.03
CA TYR A 152 11.77 3.68 8.71
C TYR A 152 12.37 3.82 7.31
N SER A 153 11.85 4.73 6.48
CA SER A 153 12.33 4.95 5.11
C SER A 153 12.66 6.41 4.85
N TYR A 154 13.65 6.64 4.00
CA TYR A 154 13.92 7.93 3.37
C TYR A 154 13.49 7.85 1.89
N LEU A 155 12.82 8.88 1.36
CA LEU A 155 12.47 8.97 -0.06
C LEU A 155 13.57 9.71 -0.80
N LEU A 156 14.18 9.06 -1.79
CA LEU A 156 15.09 9.68 -2.74
C LEU A 156 14.40 9.68 -4.10
N ASP A 157 13.99 10.86 -4.57
CA ASP A 157 13.40 11.01 -5.89
C ASP A 157 14.42 10.57 -6.95
N TYR A 158 13.97 9.76 -7.91
CA TYR A 158 14.82 9.28 -8.99
C TYR A 158 15.37 10.43 -9.82
N ASP A 159 14.57 11.46 -10.10
CA ASP A 159 14.99 12.57 -10.95
C ASP A 159 16.00 13.49 -10.25
N GLU A 160 15.99 13.52 -8.91
CA GLU A 160 16.90 14.32 -8.08
C GLU A 160 18.19 13.58 -7.67
N ILE A 161 18.48 12.41 -8.25
CA ILE A 161 19.69 11.64 -7.93
C ILE A 161 20.94 12.41 -8.36
N THR A 162 21.68 12.88 -7.36
CA THR A 162 22.98 13.54 -7.47
C THR A 162 23.90 12.98 -6.38
N GLU A 163 25.20 13.25 -6.47
CA GLU A 163 26.15 12.84 -5.42
C GLU A 163 25.76 13.40 -4.04
N GLU A 164 25.26 14.64 -4.01
CA GLU A 164 24.80 15.31 -2.79
C GLU A 164 23.55 14.65 -2.22
N SER A 165 22.53 14.42 -3.04
CA SER A 165 21.27 13.83 -2.56
C SER A 165 21.43 12.39 -2.09
N VAL A 166 22.26 11.60 -2.78
CA VAL A 166 22.62 10.23 -2.35
C VAL A 166 23.39 10.24 -1.03
N SER A 167 24.42 11.09 -0.92
CA SER A 167 25.20 11.24 0.31
C SER A 167 24.32 11.65 1.48
N LYS A 168 23.46 12.64 1.28
CA LYS A 168 22.49 13.10 2.29
C LYS A 168 21.57 11.97 2.73
N ALA A 169 20.99 11.21 1.80
CA ALA A 169 20.07 10.13 2.12
C ALA A 169 20.76 9.03 2.96
N ILE A 170 21.94 8.57 2.54
CA ILE A 170 22.69 7.52 3.25
C ILE A 170 23.13 7.99 4.64
N ASN A 171 23.72 9.18 4.75
CA ASN A 171 24.16 9.74 6.02
C ASN A 171 22.98 10.00 6.97
N THR A 172 21.82 10.39 6.46
CA THR A 172 20.62 10.59 7.28
C THR A 172 20.13 9.27 7.87
N VAL A 173 20.00 8.21 7.06
CA VAL A 173 19.45 6.93 7.53
C VAL A 173 20.44 6.19 8.42
N LEU A 174 21.73 6.15 8.06
CA LEU A 174 22.76 5.48 8.87
C LEU A 174 23.16 6.28 10.11
N GLY A 175 23.16 7.61 10.02
CA GLY A 175 23.57 8.51 11.11
C GLY A 175 22.48 8.76 12.15
N ASN A 176 21.21 8.48 11.84
CA ASN A 176 20.10 8.64 12.78
C ASN A 176 19.54 7.28 13.25
N PRO A 177 19.81 6.86 14.50
CA PRO A 177 19.33 5.58 15.03
C PRO A 177 17.80 5.43 15.06
N SER A 178 17.02 6.52 14.92
CA SER A 178 15.56 6.44 14.91
C SER A 178 15.04 5.58 13.76
N TYR A 179 15.67 5.60 12.59
CA TYR A 179 15.26 4.79 11.43
C TYR A 179 15.36 3.30 11.75
N THR A 180 16.51 2.86 12.24
CA THR A 180 16.75 1.45 12.61
C THR A 180 15.85 1.02 13.77
N LYS A 181 15.74 1.84 14.83
CA LYS A 181 14.85 1.54 15.97
C LYS A 181 13.40 1.38 15.53
N THR A 182 12.93 2.24 14.64
CA THR A 182 11.57 2.21 14.11
C THR A 182 11.34 1.00 13.21
N ALA A 183 12.29 0.68 12.33
CA ALA A 183 12.25 -0.52 11.50
C ALA A 183 12.17 -1.80 12.36
N GLN A 184 12.99 -1.88 13.42
CA GLN A 184 12.99 -3.01 14.36
C GLN A 184 11.69 -3.10 15.18
N LEU A 185 11.15 -1.98 15.64
CA LEU A 185 9.86 -1.93 16.34
C LEU A 185 8.73 -2.44 15.45
N ILE A 186 8.69 -2.00 14.19
CA ILE A 186 7.70 -2.45 13.22
C ILE A 186 7.91 -3.92 12.87
N SER A 187 9.16 -4.38 12.70
CA SER A 187 9.49 -5.79 12.50
C SER A 187 8.93 -6.67 13.62
N HIS A 188 9.15 -6.25 14.88
CA HIS A 188 8.62 -6.96 16.04
C HIS A 188 7.10 -7.07 15.94
N ARG A 189 6.38 -5.95 15.76
CA ARG A 189 4.92 -5.93 15.62
C ARG A 189 4.40 -6.69 14.40
N PHE A 190 5.17 -6.69 13.30
CA PHE A 190 4.80 -7.38 12.07
C PHE A 190 4.88 -8.89 12.26
N ARG A 191 5.89 -9.38 12.97
CA ARG A 191 6.09 -10.81 13.23
C ARG A 191 5.33 -11.33 14.45
N ASP A 192 4.90 -10.43 15.34
CA ASP A 192 4.10 -10.73 16.53
C ASP A 192 2.65 -11.05 16.15
N ARG A 193 2.40 -12.34 15.90
CA ARG A 193 1.10 -12.90 15.51
C ARG A 193 1.04 -14.36 15.96
N PRO A 194 -0.14 -14.91 16.27
CA PRO A 194 -0.27 -16.27 16.82
C PRO A 194 0.16 -17.36 15.84
N LEU A 195 0.01 -17.13 14.54
CA LEU A 195 0.39 -18.04 13.45
C LEU A 195 1.17 -17.26 12.40
N THR A 196 2.10 -17.93 11.69
CA THR A 196 2.77 -17.30 10.55
C THR A 196 1.76 -16.90 9.46
N ALA A 197 2.15 -16.01 8.55
CA ALA A 197 1.30 -15.62 7.42
C ALA A 197 0.83 -16.84 6.60
N GLN A 198 1.74 -17.80 6.38
CA GLN A 198 1.46 -19.04 5.65
C GLN A 198 0.50 -19.95 6.43
N GLN A 199 0.73 -20.16 7.72
CA GLN A 199 -0.17 -20.96 8.57
C GLN A 199 -1.57 -20.34 8.69
N THR A 200 -1.64 -19.02 8.83
CA THR A 200 -2.90 -18.28 8.80
C THR A 200 -3.66 -18.51 7.49
N ALA A 201 -2.96 -18.42 6.34
CA ALA A 201 -3.56 -18.69 5.04
C ALA A 201 -4.12 -20.12 4.93
N VAL A 202 -3.32 -21.13 5.31
CA VAL A 202 -3.74 -22.53 5.31
C VAL A 202 -4.98 -22.73 6.17
N TYR A 203 -4.95 -22.23 7.41
CA TYR A 203 -6.08 -22.35 8.34
C TYR A 203 -7.39 -21.80 7.75
N TRP A 204 -7.34 -20.59 7.15
CA TRP A 204 -8.54 -19.95 6.62
C TRP A 204 -9.03 -20.57 5.31
N VAL A 205 -8.13 -21.05 4.45
CA VAL A 205 -8.52 -21.84 3.28
C VAL A 205 -9.25 -23.10 3.70
N GLU A 206 -8.69 -23.86 4.65
CA GLU A 206 -9.36 -25.04 5.18
C GLU A 206 -10.65 -24.70 5.90
N TYR A 207 -10.73 -23.56 6.61
CA TYR A 207 -11.95 -23.12 7.27
C TYR A 207 -13.08 -22.92 6.27
N VAL A 208 -12.80 -22.27 5.14
CA VAL A 208 -13.80 -22.06 4.06
C VAL A 208 -14.26 -23.41 3.49
N ILE A 209 -13.33 -24.35 3.27
CA ILE A 209 -13.67 -25.70 2.79
C ILE A 209 -14.54 -26.45 3.81
N ARG A 210 -14.15 -26.46 5.09
CA ARG A 210 -14.89 -27.14 6.18
C ARG A 210 -16.32 -26.64 6.35
N HIS A 211 -16.58 -25.38 6.01
CA HIS A 211 -17.89 -24.73 6.20
C HIS A 211 -18.59 -24.43 4.87
N GLY A 212 -18.31 -25.20 3.81
CA GLY A 212 -19.05 -25.11 2.55
C GLY A 212 -19.06 -23.72 1.90
N GLY A 213 -17.94 -23.00 1.97
CA GLY A 213 -17.80 -21.64 1.44
C GLY A 213 -17.95 -20.51 2.47
N ALA A 214 -18.22 -20.84 3.75
CA ALA A 214 -18.33 -19.90 4.87
C ALA A 214 -19.27 -18.69 4.60
N PRO A 215 -20.55 -18.92 4.24
CA PRO A 215 -21.49 -17.85 3.89
C PRO A 215 -21.70 -16.85 5.04
N HIS A 216 -21.57 -17.28 6.29
CA HIS A 216 -21.69 -16.44 7.49
C HIS A 216 -20.58 -15.38 7.64
N LEU A 217 -19.48 -15.48 6.89
CA LEU A 217 -18.42 -14.46 6.87
C LEU A 217 -18.62 -13.42 5.76
N ARG A 218 -19.50 -13.69 4.79
CA ARG A 218 -19.74 -12.83 3.64
C ARG A 218 -20.76 -11.75 4.00
N SER A 219 -20.61 -10.59 3.35
CA SER A 219 -21.64 -9.56 3.42
C SER A 219 -22.91 -10.05 2.70
N PRO A 220 -24.11 -9.97 3.32
CA PRO A 220 -25.38 -10.26 2.64
C PRO A 220 -25.61 -9.39 1.40
N ALA A 221 -24.93 -8.25 1.30
CA ALA A 221 -25.00 -7.38 0.12
C ALA A 221 -24.55 -8.08 -1.18
N MET A 222 -23.76 -9.16 -1.08
CA MET A 222 -23.30 -9.95 -2.23
C MET A 222 -24.41 -10.79 -2.86
N ASP A 223 -25.51 -11.02 -2.14
CA ASP A 223 -26.64 -11.83 -2.60
C ASP A 223 -27.84 -10.96 -3.02
N LEU A 224 -27.70 -9.62 -2.98
CA LEU A 224 -28.73 -8.68 -3.39
C LEU A 224 -28.83 -8.59 -4.91
N SER A 225 -30.05 -8.44 -5.42
CA SER A 225 -30.28 -8.07 -6.83
C SER A 225 -29.79 -6.64 -7.11
N LEU A 226 -29.49 -6.30 -8.36
CA LEU A 226 -29.10 -4.93 -8.75
C LEU A 226 -30.14 -3.88 -8.33
N ILE A 227 -31.44 -4.23 -8.32
CA ILE A 227 -32.53 -3.36 -7.88
C ILE A 227 -32.39 -3.02 -6.40
N GLN A 228 -32.20 -4.03 -5.55
CA GLN A 228 -32.05 -3.87 -4.11
C GLN A 228 -30.72 -3.20 -3.75
N TYR A 229 -29.63 -3.57 -4.42
CA TYR A 229 -28.31 -3.01 -4.18
C TYR A 229 -28.27 -1.51 -4.46
N HIS A 230 -28.95 -1.05 -5.51
CA HIS A 230 -29.06 0.37 -5.87
C HIS A 230 -30.32 1.06 -5.31
N LEU A 231 -31.08 0.39 -4.43
CA LEU A 231 -32.28 0.93 -3.78
C LEU A 231 -33.34 1.46 -4.76
N LEU A 232 -33.43 0.91 -5.97
CA LEU A 232 -34.33 1.41 -7.02
C LEU A 232 -35.81 1.22 -6.64
N ASP A 233 -36.12 0.16 -5.93
CA ASP A 233 -37.43 -0.10 -5.34
C ASP A 233 -37.81 0.97 -4.30
N VAL A 234 -36.88 1.33 -3.41
CA VAL A 234 -37.05 2.39 -2.41
C VAL A 234 -37.26 3.74 -3.09
N TYR A 235 -36.41 4.10 -4.06
CA TYR A 235 -36.59 5.33 -4.84
C TYR A 235 -37.93 5.35 -5.57
N GLY A 236 -38.36 4.23 -6.14
CA GLY A 236 -39.67 4.09 -6.77
C GLY A 236 -40.82 4.40 -5.82
N VAL A 237 -40.82 3.82 -4.61
CA VAL A 237 -41.84 4.09 -3.59
C VAL A 237 -41.83 5.56 -3.15
N LEU A 238 -40.64 6.14 -2.92
CA LEU A 238 -40.51 7.55 -2.54
C LEU A 238 -41.04 8.50 -3.63
N ILE A 239 -40.77 8.21 -4.91
CA ILE A 239 -41.27 8.99 -6.05
C ILE A 239 -42.80 8.90 -6.12
N ILE A 240 -43.37 7.69 -5.98
CA ILE A 240 -44.83 7.50 -5.97
C ILE A 240 -45.48 8.31 -4.84
N PHE A 241 -44.90 8.26 -3.63
CA PHE A 241 -45.40 9.00 -2.48
C PHE A 241 -45.31 10.53 -2.70
N ALA A 242 -44.22 11.02 -3.29
CA ALA A 242 -44.06 12.43 -3.64
C ALA A 242 -45.10 12.88 -4.67
N ILE A 243 -45.32 12.11 -5.73
CA ILE A 243 -46.34 12.40 -6.76
C ILE A 243 -47.74 12.41 -6.13
N ALA A 244 -48.08 11.43 -5.30
CA ALA A 244 -49.37 11.35 -4.61
C ALA A 244 -49.60 12.56 -3.68
N SER A 245 -48.56 12.98 -2.95
CA SER A 245 -48.60 14.15 -2.07
C SER A 245 -48.82 15.44 -2.84
N ILE A 246 -48.08 15.65 -3.94
CA ILE A 246 -48.26 16.81 -4.83
C ILE A 246 -49.66 16.82 -5.43
N TRP A 247 -50.15 15.66 -5.90
CA TRP A 247 -51.50 15.53 -6.44
C TRP A 247 -52.58 15.86 -5.40
N LEU A 248 -52.44 15.37 -4.17
CA LEU A 248 -53.36 15.67 -3.06
C LEU A 248 -53.36 17.16 -2.71
N ILE A 249 -52.19 17.80 -2.66
CA ILE A 249 -52.07 19.24 -2.45
C ILE A 249 -52.78 20.01 -3.58
N MET A 250 -52.50 19.68 -4.84
CA MET A 250 -53.18 20.32 -5.98
C MET A 250 -54.70 20.10 -5.95
N TYR A 251 -55.15 18.91 -5.56
CA TYR A 251 -56.56 18.57 -5.44
C TYR A 251 -57.26 19.38 -4.33
N THR A 252 -56.66 19.46 -3.14
CA THR A 252 -57.18 20.24 -2.02
C THR A 252 -57.21 21.74 -2.33
N VAL A 253 -56.15 22.30 -2.93
CA VAL A 253 -56.12 23.68 -3.42
C VAL A 253 -57.22 23.94 -4.44
N ARG A 254 -57.43 23.05 -5.41
CA ARG A 254 -58.54 23.17 -6.40
C ARG A 254 -59.92 23.19 -5.73
N ILE A 255 -60.15 22.35 -4.72
CA ILE A 255 -61.42 22.35 -3.98
C ILE A 255 -61.61 23.66 -3.22
N LEU A 256 -60.58 24.15 -2.53
CA LEU A 256 -60.63 25.42 -1.80
C LEU A 256 -60.91 26.59 -2.75
N LEU A 257 -60.20 26.67 -3.87
CA LEU A 257 -60.43 27.68 -4.91
C LEU A 257 -61.85 27.60 -5.47
N ARG A 258 -62.40 26.41 -5.73
CA ARG A 258 -63.80 26.25 -6.19
C ARG A 258 -64.84 26.68 -5.14
N LYS A 259 -64.54 26.53 -3.85
CA LYS A 259 -65.41 27.02 -2.76
C LYS A 259 -65.36 28.54 -2.63
N ILE A 260 -64.19 29.15 -2.83
CA ILE A 260 -64.00 30.62 -2.79
C ILE A 260 -64.59 31.28 -4.05
N ILE A 261 -64.42 30.65 -5.22
CA ILE A 261 -64.90 31.13 -6.53
C ILE A 261 -66.26 30.50 -6.87
N LYS A 262 -67.23 30.51 -5.93
CA LYS A 262 -68.62 30.23 -6.30
C LYS A 262 -69.21 31.48 -6.99
N PRO A 263 -69.68 31.41 -8.23
CA PRO A 263 -70.37 32.53 -8.85
C PRO A 263 -71.70 32.75 -8.11
N ASN A 264 -71.94 34.00 -7.71
CA ASN A 264 -73.19 34.46 -7.11
C ASN A 264 -74.31 34.21 -8.14
N LYS A 265 -75.14 33.18 -7.95
CA LYS A 265 -76.31 32.97 -8.81
C LYS A 265 -77.28 34.13 -8.59
N SER A 266 -77.30 35.08 -9.51
CA SER A 266 -78.31 36.14 -9.55
C SER A 266 -79.69 35.50 -9.65
N LYS A 267 -80.59 35.88 -8.74
CA LYS A 267 -82.01 35.54 -8.82
C LYS A 267 -82.60 36.26 -10.05
N GLY A 268 -82.86 35.54 -11.13
CA GLY A 268 -83.62 36.06 -12.27
C GLY A 268 -85.02 36.45 -11.83
N SER A 269 -85.39 37.72 -12.05
CA SER A 269 -86.72 38.25 -11.80
C SER A 269 -87.74 37.67 -12.79
N LYS A 270 -88.84 37.10 -12.29
CA LYS A 270 -90.02 36.79 -13.11
C LYS A 270 -90.73 38.10 -13.44
N LYS A 271 -90.74 38.47 -14.72
CA LYS A 271 -91.55 39.57 -15.29
C LYS A 271 -93.03 39.15 -15.26
N LYS A 272 -93.86 39.82 -14.45
CA LYS A 272 -95.33 39.74 -14.52
C LYS A 272 -95.79 40.52 -15.75
N ARG A 273 -96.61 39.90 -16.61
CA ARG A 273 -97.45 40.57 -17.60
C ARG A 273 -98.73 41.04 -16.90
N SER A 274 -99.08 42.32 -17.05
CA SER A 274 -100.47 42.78 -17.15
C SER A 274 -100.59 43.48 -18.49
#